data_AF-A0A382L656-F1
#
_entry.id   AF-A0A382L656-F1
#
_cell.length_a   1.000
_cell.length_b   1.000
_cell.length_c   1.000
_cell.angle_alpha   90.00
_cell.angle_beta   90.00
_cell.angle_gamma   90.00
#
_symmetry.space_group_name_H-M   'P 1'
#
loop_
_entity.id
_entity.type
_entity.pdbx_description
1 polymer ?
#
loop_
_entity_poly.entity_id
_entity_poly.type
_entity_poly.pdbx_seq_one_letter_code
_entity_poly.pdbx_strand_id
1 'polypeptide(L)'
;MRDNMKDLKNFNPFSLREKYSAKSLNKTNNYSSFWMGDSLDSHYSIFDVEEVKPKVDLIALASYRRAIANFVNILTGDPDIKVTYTTSGDSYTDGKTVTISSKMDDKLYDSTVGLALHEGSHIKLSDFDFLRNLETNIPTEYFVRGEMKGFPRMEILSHIKNLLNYVEDRRIDNYVFSTSPGYKGYYHSMYDKYFYSKIIDKALLSDEHSDETMESYMFRIINLTNKNTNLNALNGLRDIWKELDIKNIKRLNSSEDAFNVALNIFVVVLSNIPDGTEKIDEETGEVTYERADGKESSEMGEGEGSGGSNDSETLSDEEFKDLLDSVENPEMDSGNSASGGKSIDV
;
A
#
# COMPACT_ATOMS: atom_id res chain seq x y z
N MET A 1 -29.14 40.49 -26.27
CA MET A 1 -29.91 40.09 -25.08
C MET A 1 -29.44 38.68 -24.73
N ARG A 2 -28.64 38.55 -23.65
CA ARG A 2 -29.09 38.09 -22.31
C ARG A 2 -29.48 36.61 -22.34
N ASP A 3 -28.63 35.72 -21.82
CA ASP A 3 -28.42 35.36 -20.40
C ASP A 3 -29.38 34.25 -19.92
N ASN A 4 -28.76 33.28 -19.26
CA ASN A 4 -29.25 32.43 -18.16
C ASN A 4 -30.17 31.23 -18.42
N MET A 5 -29.60 30.04 -18.18
CA MET A 5 -30.04 28.93 -17.30
C MET A 5 -29.34 27.67 -17.83
N LYS A 6 -28.27 27.08 -17.24
CA LYS A 6 -28.00 26.72 -15.84
C LYS A 6 -29.20 26.14 -15.09
N ASP A 7 -28.99 24.88 -14.72
CA ASP A 7 -29.66 24.03 -13.72
C ASP A 7 -30.94 23.29 -14.11
N LEU A 8 -30.80 21.95 -14.11
CA LEU A 8 -31.64 20.96 -13.40
C LEU A 8 -30.98 19.58 -13.57
N LYS A 9 -29.98 19.24 -12.73
CA LYS A 9 -30.07 18.48 -11.46
C LYS A 9 -30.02 16.95 -11.66
N ASN A 10 -28.80 16.44 -11.80
CA ASN A 10 -28.51 15.02 -11.63
C ASN A 10 -28.25 14.74 -10.15
N PHE A 11 -29.03 13.81 -9.61
CA PHE A 11 -28.97 13.32 -8.25
C PHE A 11 -27.72 12.46 -8.08
N ASN A 12 -26.75 12.96 -7.29
CA ASN A 12 -25.49 12.30 -6.97
C ASN A 12 -25.49 11.93 -5.47
N PRO A 13 -25.33 10.65 -5.09
CA PRO A 13 -25.34 10.21 -3.68
C PRO A 13 -24.21 10.83 -2.81
N PHE A 14 -23.18 11.48 -3.39
CA PHE A 14 -22.20 12.31 -2.65
C PHE A 14 -22.60 13.78 -2.43
N SER A 15 -23.73 14.23 -3.00
CA SER A 15 -24.26 15.58 -2.73
C SER A 15 -24.69 15.78 -1.26
N LEU A 16 -24.81 14.71 -0.49
CA LEU A 16 -25.04 14.77 0.96
C LEU A 16 -23.75 14.97 1.77
N ARG A 17 -22.57 14.59 1.24
CA ARG A 17 -21.26 14.85 1.86
C ARG A 17 -20.85 16.32 1.72
N GLU A 18 -21.17 16.96 0.61
CA GLU A 18 -20.98 18.41 0.37
C GLU A 18 -21.90 19.29 1.23
N LYS A 19 -23.12 18.82 1.55
CA LYS A 19 -24.13 19.64 2.23
C LYS A 19 -23.92 19.78 3.75
N TYR A 20 -23.17 18.84 4.37
CA TYR A 20 -22.98 18.81 5.84
C TYR A 20 -21.53 18.92 6.30
N SER A 21 -20.55 19.01 5.39
CA SER A 21 -19.15 19.26 5.72
C SER A 21 -18.84 20.76 5.69
N ALA A 22 -18.83 21.39 6.86
CA ALA A 22 -18.36 22.75 7.00
C ALA A 22 -16.84 22.83 6.76
N LYS A 23 -16.47 23.49 5.66
CA LYS A 23 -15.14 24.04 5.30
C LYS A 23 -14.03 23.05 4.91
N SER A 24 -13.98 22.78 3.60
CA SER A 24 -12.82 22.98 2.70
C SER A 24 -11.44 22.51 3.19
N LEU A 25 -10.98 21.34 2.72
CA LEU A 25 -9.55 21.04 2.51
C LEU A 25 -9.36 20.08 1.31
N ASN A 26 -8.26 20.27 0.58
CA ASN A 26 -7.96 19.84 -0.79
C ASN A 26 -7.64 18.34 -0.98
N LYS A 27 -7.85 17.87 -2.23
CA LYS A 27 -7.41 16.60 -2.86
C LYS A 27 -5.96 16.22 -2.54
N THR A 28 -5.69 14.93 -2.25
CA THR A 28 -4.54 14.07 -2.67
C THR A 28 -4.50 12.77 -1.83
N ASN A 29 -4.47 11.60 -2.47
CA ASN A 29 -4.36 10.26 -1.84
C ASN A 29 -2.87 9.90 -1.65
N ASN A 30 -2.50 9.08 -0.65
CA ASN A 30 -1.11 8.69 -0.35
C ASN A 30 -0.88 7.16 -0.42
N TYR A 31 -0.57 6.63 -1.60
CA TYR A 31 0.10 5.33 -1.78
C TYR A 31 1.32 5.50 -2.69
N SER A 32 2.27 4.56 -2.66
CA SER A 32 3.47 4.60 -3.51
C SER A 32 3.10 4.71 -4.99
N SER A 33 3.48 5.82 -5.62
CA SER A 33 3.08 6.15 -7.00
C SER A 33 4.04 5.60 -8.05
N PHE A 34 4.65 4.44 -7.80
CA PHE A 34 5.52 3.71 -8.74
C PHE A 34 4.90 3.52 -10.14
N TRP A 35 3.60 3.78 -10.27
CA TRP A 35 2.79 3.41 -11.42
C TRP A 35 1.90 4.50 -12.03
N MET A 36 2.04 5.76 -11.65
CA MET A 36 1.35 6.85 -12.37
C MET A 36 2.32 7.59 -13.29
N GLY A 37 2.07 7.41 -14.60
CA GLY A 37 2.74 8.12 -15.67
C GLY A 37 2.56 9.64 -15.58
N ASP A 38 3.57 10.30 -16.11
CA ASP A 38 3.84 11.73 -16.10
C ASP A 38 2.66 12.62 -16.54
N SER A 39 2.49 13.77 -15.88
CA SER A 39 1.56 14.84 -16.29
C SER A 39 2.03 16.22 -15.78
N LEU A 40 2.93 16.81 -16.57
CA LEU A 40 3.10 18.25 -16.92
C LEU A 40 3.05 19.34 -15.83
N ASP A 41 4.27 19.86 -15.56
CA ASP A 41 4.72 21.26 -15.58
C ASP A 41 3.77 22.41 -15.19
N SER A 42 4.22 23.20 -14.21
CA SER A 42 3.92 24.64 -14.18
C SER A 42 5.16 25.46 -13.79
N HIS A 43 5.58 26.31 -14.73
CA HIS A 43 6.61 27.35 -14.61
C HIS A 43 6.46 28.23 -13.34
N TYR A 44 7.57 28.49 -12.65
CA TYR A 44 7.69 29.68 -11.82
C TYR A 44 8.02 30.90 -12.71
N SER A 45 7.09 31.86 -12.72
CA SER A 45 7.27 33.21 -13.21
C SER A 45 8.21 33.98 -12.29
N ILE A 46 9.41 34.29 -12.78
CA ILE A 46 10.29 35.33 -12.21
C ILE A 46 9.64 36.68 -12.59
N PHE A 47 9.68 37.68 -11.71
CA PHE A 47 8.95 38.97 -11.78
C PHE A 47 7.58 38.95 -11.07
N ASP A 48 7.61 38.97 -9.74
CA ASP A 48 6.81 39.92 -8.98
C ASP A 48 7.58 40.35 -7.72
N VAL A 49 7.62 41.66 -7.51
CA VAL A 49 8.41 42.34 -6.49
C VAL A 49 7.57 42.47 -5.22
N GLU A 50 7.71 41.50 -4.32
CA GLU A 50 7.36 41.70 -2.91
C GLU A 50 8.40 41.00 -2.01
N GLU A 51 8.95 41.73 -1.03
CA GLU A 51 9.82 41.20 0.01
C GLU A 51 9.04 40.20 0.89
N VAL A 52 9.06 38.92 0.52
CA VAL A 52 8.55 37.84 1.38
C VAL A 52 9.71 37.28 2.19
N LYS A 53 9.70 37.55 3.51
CA LYS A 53 10.62 36.92 4.47
C LYS A 53 10.68 35.40 4.23
N PRO A 54 11.86 34.74 4.23
CA PRO A 54 11.93 33.32 3.99
C PRO A 54 11.20 32.58 5.12
N LYS A 55 10.05 32.00 4.80
CA LYS A 55 9.20 31.23 5.73
C LYS A 55 9.74 29.81 5.97
N VAL A 56 10.78 29.42 5.24
CA VAL A 56 11.44 28.11 5.26
C VAL A 56 12.93 28.36 5.45
N ASP A 57 13.52 27.71 6.45
CA ASP A 57 14.98 27.70 6.62
C ASP A 57 15.60 26.83 5.51
N LEU A 58 16.09 27.49 4.46
CA LEU A 58 16.70 26.84 3.30
C LEU A 58 17.95 26.04 3.67
N ILE A 59 18.66 26.43 4.73
CA ILE A 59 19.87 25.74 5.20
C ILE A 59 19.46 24.44 5.90
N ALA A 60 18.48 24.50 6.80
CA ALA A 60 17.92 23.32 7.44
C ALA A 60 17.34 22.35 6.41
N LEU A 61 16.57 22.85 5.42
CA LEU A 61 16.01 22.04 4.34
C LEU A 61 17.10 21.35 3.52
N ALA A 62 18.15 22.07 3.13
CA ALA A 62 19.28 21.48 2.41
C ALA A 62 20.01 20.43 3.24
N SER A 63 20.14 20.65 4.55
CA SER A 63 20.72 19.70 5.50
C SER A 63 19.88 18.42 5.57
N TYR A 64 18.56 18.53 5.71
CA TYR A 64 17.64 17.39 5.71
C TYR A 64 17.69 16.58 4.42
N ARG A 65 17.67 17.26 3.27
CA ARG A 65 17.78 16.60 1.96
C ARG A 65 19.08 15.82 1.81
N ARG A 66 20.20 16.40 2.26
CA ARG A 66 21.50 15.72 2.26
C ARG A 66 21.51 14.53 3.23
N ALA A 67 20.92 14.66 4.40
CA ALA A 67 20.83 13.58 5.39
C ALA A 67 20.02 12.39 4.86
N ILE A 68 18.85 12.66 4.26
CA ILE A 68 18.00 11.62 3.65
C ILE A 68 18.77 10.87 2.56
N ALA A 69 19.42 11.60 1.63
CA ALA A 69 20.23 10.98 0.57
C ALA A 69 21.35 10.10 1.16
N ASN A 70 22.03 10.57 2.20
CA ASN A 70 23.05 9.76 2.89
C ASN A 70 22.46 8.50 3.52
N PHE A 71 21.28 8.57 4.15
CA PHE A 71 20.64 7.40 4.72
C PHE A 71 20.25 6.37 3.65
N VAL A 72 19.71 6.83 2.52
CA VAL A 72 19.43 5.95 1.37
C VAL A 72 20.72 5.27 0.92
N ASN A 73 21.79 6.02 0.68
CA ASN A 73 23.08 5.47 0.24
C ASN A 73 23.66 4.44 1.23
N ILE A 74 23.53 4.68 2.54
CA ILE A 74 24.01 3.75 3.58
C ILE A 74 23.18 2.47 3.58
N LEU A 75 21.84 2.59 3.54
CA LEU A 75 20.93 1.46 3.56
C LEU A 75 21.07 0.58 2.31
N THR A 76 21.15 1.23 1.15
CA THR A 76 21.27 0.54 -0.13
C THR A 76 22.69 0.03 -0.37
N GLY A 77 23.70 0.69 0.20
CA GLY A 77 25.10 0.43 -0.14
C GLY A 77 25.45 0.89 -1.56
N ASP A 78 24.59 1.69 -2.19
CA ASP A 78 24.75 2.24 -3.52
C ASP A 78 24.73 3.77 -3.47
N PRO A 79 25.89 4.43 -3.64
CA PRO A 79 25.99 5.89 -3.61
C PRO A 79 25.47 6.57 -4.88
N ASP A 80 25.21 5.82 -5.96
CA ASP A 80 24.73 6.36 -7.23
C ASP A 80 23.21 6.59 -7.24
N ILE A 81 22.49 6.03 -6.26
CA ILE A 81 21.06 6.26 -6.06
C ILE A 81 20.84 7.72 -5.69
N LYS A 82 20.13 8.44 -6.56
CA LYS A 82 19.81 9.86 -6.35
C LYS A 82 18.48 9.98 -5.62
N VAL A 83 18.42 10.92 -4.66
CA VAL A 83 17.17 11.34 -4.05
C VAL A 83 16.79 12.72 -4.59
N THR A 84 15.64 12.80 -5.26
CA THR A 84 15.08 14.02 -5.84
C THR A 84 13.82 14.43 -5.09
N TYR A 85 13.44 15.69 -5.23
CA TYR A 85 12.32 16.27 -4.50
C TYR A 85 11.39 17.00 -5.45
N THR A 86 10.10 16.66 -5.40
CA THR A 86 9.05 17.33 -6.17
C THR A 86 8.13 18.14 -5.25
N THR A 87 7.58 19.23 -5.78
CA THR A 87 6.65 20.12 -5.07
C THR A 87 5.22 19.57 -5.02
N SER A 88 4.89 18.58 -5.83
CA SER A 88 3.57 17.97 -5.95
C SER A 88 3.64 16.54 -6.49
N GLY A 89 2.60 15.75 -6.25
CA GLY A 89 2.53 14.32 -6.59
C GLY A 89 2.84 13.43 -5.39
N ASP A 90 3.00 12.14 -5.62
CA ASP A 90 3.38 11.18 -4.57
C ASP A 90 4.86 10.80 -4.69
N SER A 91 5.35 10.06 -3.70
CA SER A 91 6.73 9.57 -3.69
C SER A 91 6.82 8.21 -4.36
N TYR A 92 7.91 7.99 -5.10
CA TYR A 92 8.11 6.78 -5.89
C TYR A 92 9.59 6.58 -6.24
N THR A 93 9.92 5.42 -6.79
CA THR A 93 11.17 5.17 -7.50
C THR A 93 10.96 4.83 -8.98
N ASP A 94 11.98 4.93 -9.83
CA ASP A 94 11.94 4.38 -11.20
C ASP A 94 12.89 3.17 -11.37
N GLY A 95 13.47 2.70 -10.26
CA GLY A 95 14.55 1.71 -10.22
C GLY A 95 15.95 2.30 -10.32
N LYS A 96 16.09 3.63 -10.31
CA LYS A 96 17.40 4.34 -10.33
C LYS A 96 17.42 5.54 -9.39
N THR A 97 16.30 6.24 -9.28
CA THR A 97 16.14 7.48 -8.52
C THR A 97 15.00 7.29 -7.53
N VAL A 98 15.14 7.84 -6.33
CA VAL A 98 14.06 8.00 -5.36
C VAL A 98 13.51 9.41 -5.48
N THR A 99 12.25 9.55 -5.86
CA THR A 99 11.56 10.83 -5.93
C THR A 99 10.65 10.98 -4.72
N ILE A 100 10.90 12.01 -3.91
CA ILE A 100 10.09 12.29 -2.72
C ILE A 100 9.23 13.52 -2.97
N SER A 101 7.91 13.33 -2.92
CA SER A 101 6.99 14.45 -2.85
C SER A 101 6.95 14.98 -1.43
N SER A 102 7.49 16.18 -1.22
CA SER A 102 7.40 16.75 0.13
C SER A 102 7.50 18.26 0.16
N LYS A 103 6.51 18.81 0.86
CA LYS A 103 6.67 19.96 1.73
C LYS A 103 7.37 19.45 2.99
N MET A 104 8.70 19.52 3.02
CA MET A 104 9.46 19.09 4.19
C MET A 104 9.33 20.12 5.32
N ASP A 105 8.69 19.72 6.41
CA ASP A 105 8.75 20.41 7.69
C ASP A 105 9.23 19.44 8.79
N ASP A 106 9.66 19.97 9.93
CA ASP A 106 10.26 19.18 11.01
C ASP A 106 9.36 18.05 11.52
N LYS A 107 8.03 18.18 11.41
CA LYS A 107 7.09 17.16 11.88
C LYS A 107 7.01 15.98 10.94
N LEU A 108 7.25 16.21 9.65
CA LEU A 108 7.17 15.18 8.62
C LEU A 108 8.53 14.56 8.31
N TYR A 109 9.61 15.06 8.90
CA TYR A 109 10.97 14.60 8.61
C TYR A 109 11.13 13.09 8.75
N ASP A 110 10.77 12.51 9.90
CA ASP A 110 10.97 11.09 10.16
C ASP A 110 10.17 10.20 9.20
N SER A 111 8.90 10.56 8.95
CA SER A 111 8.06 9.85 7.96
C SER A 111 8.61 9.96 6.53
N THR A 112 9.27 11.07 6.20
CA THR A 112 9.86 11.31 4.88
C THR A 112 11.16 10.52 4.71
N VAL A 113 11.95 10.40 5.78
CA VAL A 113 13.11 9.51 5.82
C VAL A 113 12.67 8.06 5.63
N GLY A 114 11.64 7.61 6.36
CA GLY A 114 11.11 6.24 6.23
C GLY A 114 10.70 5.92 4.80
N LEU A 115 9.94 6.83 4.17
CA LEU A 115 9.53 6.69 2.77
C LEU A 115 10.72 6.62 1.81
N ALA A 116 11.70 7.51 1.96
CA ALA A 116 12.89 7.47 1.11
C ALA A 116 13.72 6.19 1.28
N LEU A 117 13.81 5.67 2.50
CA LEU A 117 14.47 4.40 2.77
C LEU A 117 13.71 3.21 2.17
N HIS A 118 12.39 3.26 2.19
CA HIS A 118 11.52 2.24 1.59
C HIS A 118 11.70 2.22 0.06
N GLU A 119 11.55 3.38 -0.60
CA GLU A 119 11.77 3.52 -2.04
C GLU A 119 13.22 3.16 -2.46
N GLY A 120 14.21 3.55 -1.66
CA GLY A 120 15.61 3.17 -1.89
C GLY A 120 15.83 1.67 -1.78
N SER A 121 15.12 1.01 -0.86
CA SER A 121 15.20 -0.45 -0.69
C SER A 121 14.54 -1.20 -1.85
N HIS A 122 13.48 -0.66 -2.45
CA HIS A 122 12.96 -1.16 -3.72
C HIS A 122 14.02 -1.14 -4.81
N ILE A 123 14.75 -0.03 -5.01
CA ILE A 123 15.84 0.04 -6.01
C ILE A 123 16.84 -1.11 -5.83
N LYS A 124 17.16 -1.44 -4.58
CA LYS A 124 18.13 -2.48 -4.26
C LYS A 124 17.61 -3.90 -4.45
N LEU A 125 16.35 -4.16 -4.14
CA LEU A 125 15.83 -5.52 -3.91
C LEU A 125 14.75 -5.95 -4.88
N SER A 126 14.06 -5.01 -5.52
CA SER A 126 13.01 -5.30 -6.49
C SER A 126 13.60 -5.51 -7.89
N ASP A 127 13.10 -6.51 -8.61
CA ASP A 127 13.48 -6.76 -9.99
C ASP A 127 12.62 -5.88 -10.93
N PHE A 128 13.13 -4.69 -11.26
CA PHE A 128 12.41 -3.74 -12.11
C PHE A 128 12.20 -4.25 -13.54
N ASP A 129 13.05 -5.14 -14.04
CA ASP A 129 12.88 -5.69 -15.39
C ASP A 129 11.76 -6.74 -15.39
N PHE A 130 11.66 -7.55 -14.33
CA PHE A 130 10.50 -8.40 -14.11
C PHE A 130 9.21 -7.57 -13.97
N LEU A 131 9.23 -6.52 -13.15
CA LEU A 131 8.04 -5.68 -12.89
C LEU A 131 7.56 -4.92 -14.14
N ARG A 132 8.46 -4.41 -14.99
CA ARG A 132 8.09 -3.76 -16.26
C ARG A 132 7.42 -4.73 -17.24
N ASN A 133 7.77 -6.01 -17.17
CA ASN A 133 7.21 -7.06 -18.02
C ASN A 133 6.06 -7.83 -17.35
N LEU A 134 5.45 -7.28 -16.29
CA LEU A 134 4.45 -7.96 -15.46
C LEU A 134 3.31 -8.58 -16.27
N GLU A 135 2.74 -7.87 -17.24
CA GLU A 135 1.65 -8.42 -18.08
C GLU A 135 2.05 -9.69 -18.81
N THR A 136 3.30 -9.75 -19.30
CA THR A 136 3.83 -10.92 -20.02
C THR A 136 4.15 -12.07 -19.06
N ASN A 137 4.45 -11.74 -17.79
CA ASN A 137 4.77 -12.73 -16.75
C ASN A 137 3.51 -13.35 -16.12
N ILE A 138 2.34 -12.71 -16.23
CA ILE A 138 1.07 -13.25 -15.73
C ILE A 138 0.56 -14.34 -16.70
N PRO A 139 0.39 -15.60 -16.23
CA PRO A 139 -0.17 -16.65 -17.07
C PRO A 139 -1.60 -16.30 -17.53
N THR A 140 -1.93 -16.63 -18.79
CA THR A 140 -3.23 -16.32 -19.41
C THR A 140 -4.42 -16.81 -18.58
N GLU A 141 -4.26 -17.92 -17.86
CA GLU A 141 -5.29 -18.48 -16.99
C GLU A 141 -5.82 -17.48 -15.94
N TYR A 142 -4.97 -16.62 -15.38
CA TYR A 142 -5.41 -15.62 -14.39
C TYR A 142 -6.30 -14.54 -15.01
N PHE A 143 -6.03 -14.17 -16.27
CA PHE A 143 -6.90 -13.27 -17.02
C PHE A 143 -8.24 -13.93 -17.33
N VAL A 144 -8.25 -15.17 -17.80
CA VAL A 144 -9.50 -15.92 -18.07
C VAL A 144 -10.36 -16.02 -16.80
N ARG A 145 -9.74 -16.35 -15.65
CA ARG A 145 -10.45 -16.43 -14.36
C ARG A 145 -11.05 -15.09 -13.93
N GLY A 146 -10.35 -13.98 -14.14
CA GLY A 146 -10.86 -12.65 -13.82
C GLY A 146 -11.94 -12.18 -14.79
N GLU A 147 -11.79 -12.49 -16.08
CA GLU A 147 -12.77 -12.19 -17.13
C GLU A 147 -14.09 -12.92 -16.84
N MET A 148 -14.05 -14.17 -16.37
CA MET A 148 -15.24 -14.89 -15.91
C MET A 148 -16.01 -14.18 -14.78
N LYS A 149 -15.35 -13.30 -14.01
CA LYS A 149 -16.02 -12.46 -12.99
C LYS A 149 -16.56 -11.14 -13.55
N GLY A 150 -16.33 -10.87 -14.83
CA GLY A 150 -16.68 -9.61 -15.49
C GLY A 150 -15.65 -8.49 -15.31
N PHE A 151 -14.41 -8.81 -14.94
CA PHE A 151 -13.33 -7.82 -14.92
C PHE A 151 -12.66 -7.72 -16.29
N PRO A 152 -12.47 -6.50 -16.83
CA PRO A 152 -11.69 -6.32 -18.05
C PRO A 152 -10.21 -6.61 -17.79
N ARG A 153 -9.49 -7.05 -18.82
CA ARG A 153 -8.06 -7.41 -18.76
C ARG A 153 -7.18 -6.39 -18.03
N MET A 154 -7.37 -5.09 -18.30
CA MET A 154 -6.60 -4.01 -17.68
C MET A 154 -6.85 -3.89 -16.17
N GLU A 155 -8.07 -4.18 -15.73
CA GLU A 155 -8.41 -4.15 -14.32
C GLU A 155 -7.87 -5.38 -13.58
N ILE A 156 -7.87 -6.55 -14.22
CA ILE A 156 -7.22 -7.76 -13.70
C ILE A 156 -5.72 -7.50 -13.50
N LEU A 157 -5.07 -6.91 -14.51
CA LEU A 157 -3.66 -6.51 -14.40
C LEU A 157 -3.43 -5.56 -13.22
N SER A 158 -4.32 -4.58 -13.04
CA SER A 158 -4.28 -3.63 -11.91
C SER A 158 -4.44 -4.34 -10.56
N HIS A 159 -5.38 -5.27 -10.42
CA HIS A 159 -5.59 -6.03 -9.20
C HIS A 159 -4.36 -6.86 -8.82
N ILE A 160 -3.82 -7.64 -9.75
CA ILE A 160 -2.64 -8.47 -9.50
C ILE A 160 -1.43 -7.59 -9.12
N LYS A 161 -1.27 -6.46 -9.81
CA LYS A 161 -0.23 -5.48 -9.54
C LYS A 161 -0.34 -4.85 -8.15
N ASN A 162 -1.54 -4.50 -7.70
CA ASN A 162 -1.76 -3.95 -6.37
C ASN A 162 -1.45 -4.99 -5.28
N LEU A 163 -1.83 -6.25 -5.49
CA LEU A 163 -1.46 -7.35 -4.60
C LEU A 163 0.05 -7.57 -4.56
N LEU A 164 0.71 -7.56 -5.72
CA LEU A 164 2.16 -7.65 -5.81
C LEU A 164 2.85 -6.52 -5.06
N ASN A 165 2.43 -5.27 -5.26
CA ASN A 165 2.99 -4.14 -4.54
C ASN A 165 2.89 -4.36 -3.02
N TYR A 166 1.71 -4.74 -2.52
CA TYR A 166 1.52 -4.98 -1.10
C TYR A 166 2.45 -6.09 -0.54
N VAL A 167 2.55 -7.23 -1.24
CA VAL A 167 3.42 -8.34 -0.82
C VAL A 167 4.89 -7.94 -0.89
N GLU A 168 5.29 -7.23 -1.95
CA GLU A 168 6.64 -6.73 -2.16
C GLU A 168 7.03 -5.74 -1.07
N ASP A 169 6.17 -4.77 -0.74
CA ASP A 169 6.41 -3.81 0.33
C ASP A 169 6.69 -4.53 1.66
N ARG A 170 5.90 -5.56 2.01
CA ARG A 170 6.14 -6.35 3.23
C ARG A 170 7.48 -7.09 3.20
N ARG A 171 7.91 -7.59 2.04
CA ARG A 171 9.22 -8.21 1.84
C ARG A 171 10.35 -7.20 2.02
N ILE A 172 10.22 -6.02 1.42
CA ILE A 172 11.18 -4.90 1.51
C ILE A 172 11.30 -4.40 2.94
N ASP A 173 10.18 -4.15 3.60
CA ASP A 173 10.13 -3.70 4.98
C ASP A 173 10.85 -4.71 5.89
N ASN A 174 10.54 -6.00 5.76
CA ASN A 174 11.18 -7.05 6.54
C ASN A 174 12.70 -7.08 6.37
N TYR A 175 13.21 -6.89 5.15
CA TYR A 175 14.66 -6.79 4.91
C TYR A 175 15.26 -5.64 5.72
N VAL A 176 14.64 -4.47 5.73
CA VAL A 176 15.17 -3.30 6.44
C VAL A 176 15.06 -3.47 7.95
N PHE A 177 13.92 -3.99 8.45
CA PHE A 177 13.74 -4.33 9.87
C PHE A 177 14.80 -5.32 10.36
N SER A 178 15.17 -6.31 9.53
CA SER A 178 16.12 -7.36 9.88
C SER A 178 17.59 -6.92 9.77
N THR A 179 17.93 -6.15 8.74
CA THR A 179 19.34 -5.83 8.43
C THR A 179 19.79 -4.47 8.96
N SER A 180 18.86 -3.55 9.16
CA SER A 180 19.15 -2.15 9.52
C SER A 180 18.23 -1.66 10.64
N PRO A 181 18.29 -2.28 11.85
CA PRO A 181 17.39 -1.96 12.95
C PRO A 181 17.47 -0.51 13.43
N GLY A 182 18.57 0.19 13.14
CA GLY A 182 18.71 1.63 13.41
C GLY A 182 17.70 2.51 12.65
N TYR A 183 17.08 2.02 11.58
CA TYR A 183 16.09 2.74 10.80
C TYR A 183 14.62 2.40 11.15
N LYS A 184 14.37 1.45 12.07
CA LYS A 184 12.99 1.03 12.45
C LYS A 184 12.10 2.22 12.82
N GLY A 185 12.63 3.18 13.58
CA GLY A 185 11.88 4.38 14.02
C GLY A 185 11.35 5.23 12.86
N TYR A 186 12.10 5.33 11.76
CA TYR A 186 11.65 6.05 10.56
C TYR A 186 10.53 5.31 9.83
N TYR A 187 10.61 3.97 9.77
CA TYR A 187 9.54 3.14 9.22
C TYR A 187 8.28 3.24 10.06
N HIS A 188 8.37 3.15 11.39
CA HIS A 188 7.22 3.35 12.26
C HIS A 188 6.56 4.72 12.03
N SER A 189 7.36 5.79 11.94
CA SER A 189 6.84 7.13 11.64
C SER A 189 6.16 7.24 10.27
N MET A 190 6.64 6.49 9.27
CA MET A 190 6.00 6.37 7.97
C MET A 190 4.65 5.64 8.10
N TYR A 191 4.62 4.51 8.79
CA TYR A 191 3.40 3.73 9.02
C TYR A 191 2.32 4.49 9.79
N ASP A 192 2.70 5.16 10.87
CA ASP A 192 1.81 5.99 11.68
C ASP A 192 1.14 7.11 10.86
N LYS A 193 1.87 7.66 9.89
CA LYS A 193 1.37 8.75 9.04
C LYS A 193 0.47 8.28 7.92
N TYR A 194 0.85 7.19 7.24
CA TYR A 194 0.24 6.80 5.96
C TYR A 194 -0.73 5.63 6.08
N PHE A 195 -0.53 4.73 7.04
CA PHE A 195 -1.28 3.48 7.15
C PHE A 195 -2.18 3.43 8.39
N TYR A 196 -1.87 4.19 9.43
CA TYR A 196 -2.68 4.25 10.65
C TYR A 196 -3.58 5.48 10.67
N SER A 197 -4.77 5.33 10.10
CA SER A 197 -5.83 6.33 10.20
C SER A 197 -6.96 5.81 11.08
N LYS A 198 -7.44 6.67 12.00
CA LYS A 198 -8.62 6.37 12.82
C LYS A 198 -9.83 6.02 11.96
N ILE A 199 -9.91 6.56 10.75
CA ILE A 199 -11.02 6.28 9.83
C ILE A 199 -11.00 4.82 9.41
N ILE A 200 -9.82 4.30 9.06
CA ILE A 200 -9.61 2.90 8.70
C ILE A 200 -9.95 1.98 9.87
N ASP A 201 -9.50 2.31 11.08
CA ASP A 201 -9.86 1.56 12.29
C ASP A 201 -11.37 1.41 12.45
N LYS A 202 -12.09 2.51 12.22
CA LYS A 202 -13.54 2.56 12.34
C LYS A 202 -14.25 1.76 11.25
N ALA A 203 -13.76 1.82 10.02
CA ALA A 203 -14.28 1.02 8.91
C ALA A 203 -14.05 -0.49 9.17
N LEU A 204 -12.85 -0.87 9.61
CA LEU A 204 -12.49 -2.27 9.93
C LEU A 204 -13.36 -2.88 11.04
N LEU A 205 -13.72 -2.08 12.05
CA LEU A 205 -14.60 -2.47 13.16
C LEU A 205 -16.10 -2.51 12.79
N SER A 206 -16.46 -2.00 11.61
CA SER A 206 -17.82 -1.98 11.10
C SER A 206 -18.06 -3.07 10.07
N ASP A 207 -19.30 -3.18 9.59
CA ASP A 207 -19.66 -4.07 8.48
C ASP A 207 -19.23 -3.52 7.11
N GLU A 208 -18.64 -2.32 7.04
CA GLU A 208 -18.07 -1.76 5.81
C GLU A 208 -16.99 -2.70 5.23
N HIS A 209 -16.98 -2.87 3.91
CA HIS A 209 -16.10 -3.81 3.22
C HIS A 209 -16.16 -5.25 3.76
N SER A 210 -17.38 -5.76 3.99
CA SER A 210 -17.67 -7.15 4.38
C SER A 210 -18.51 -7.90 3.35
N ASP A 211 -18.70 -7.29 2.17
CA ASP A 211 -19.31 -7.87 0.98
C ASP A 211 -18.24 -8.51 0.08
N GLU A 212 -18.62 -9.57 -0.64
CA GLU A 212 -17.72 -10.36 -1.49
C GLU A 212 -17.42 -9.67 -2.83
N THR A 213 -16.84 -8.46 -2.76
CA THR A 213 -16.42 -7.65 -3.91
C THR A 213 -14.92 -7.42 -3.88
N MET A 214 -14.33 -7.21 -5.06
CA MET A 214 -12.88 -6.99 -5.18
C MET A 214 -12.39 -5.79 -4.36
N GLU A 215 -13.18 -4.71 -4.33
CA GLU A 215 -12.93 -3.52 -3.52
C GLU A 215 -12.78 -3.86 -2.04
N SER A 216 -13.72 -4.65 -1.50
CA SER A 216 -13.72 -5.07 -0.10
C SER A 216 -12.56 -6.01 0.22
N TYR A 217 -12.21 -6.93 -0.69
CA TYR A 217 -11.00 -7.74 -0.53
C TYR A 217 -9.74 -6.88 -0.51
N MET A 218 -9.56 -5.97 -1.46
CA MET A 218 -8.38 -5.09 -1.49
C MET A 218 -8.27 -4.26 -0.21
N PHE A 219 -9.38 -3.66 0.24
CA PHE A 219 -9.44 -2.91 1.51
C PHE A 219 -9.00 -3.76 2.71
N ARG A 220 -9.51 -5.00 2.82
CA ARG A 220 -9.16 -5.89 3.94
C ARG A 220 -7.71 -6.38 3.84
N ILE A 221 -7.20 -6.63 2.63
CA ILE A 221 -5.83 -7.11 2.37
C ILE A 221 -4.80 -6.07 2.76
N ILE A 222 -4.92 -4.83 2.27
CA ILE A 222 -3.92 -3.78 2.56
C ILE A 222 -3.85 -3.46 4.06
N ASN A 223 -4.93 -3.77 4.79
CA ASN A 223 -5.07 -3.52 6.22
C ASN A 223 -4.87 -4.77 7.10
N LEU A 224 -4.39 -5.90 6.57
CA LEU A 224 -4.23 -7.15 7.34
C LEU A 224 -3.36 -7.02 8.59
N THR A 225 -2.42 -6.07 8.61
CA THR A 225 -1.55 -5.80 9.76
C THR A 225 -2.15 -4.81 10.76
N ASN A 226 -3.31 -4.23 10.46
CA ASN A 226 -4.02 -3.38 11.40
C ASN A 226 -4.56 -4.22 12.56
N LYS A 227 -4.45 -3.71 13.79
CA LYS A 227 -4.95 -4.37 15.01
C LYS A 227 -6.43 -4.72 15.02
N ASN A 228 -7.24 -4.01 14.23
CA ASN A 228 -8.68 -4.24 14.08
C ASN A 228 -9.02 -5.24 12.97
N THR A 229 -8.02 -5.94 12.41
CA THR A 229 -8.24 -6.93 11.35
C THR A 229 -9.13 -8.06 11.83
N ASN A 230 -10.26 -8.27 11.14
CA ASN A 230 -11.13 -9.41 11.35
C ASN A 230 -11.01 -10.39 10.16
N LEU A 231 -10.29 -11.50 10.36
CA LEU A 231 -10.13 -12.54 9.34
C LEU A 231 -11.41 -13.32 9.02
N ASN A 232 -12.53 -13.04 9.71
CA ASN A 232 -13.86 -13.57 9.39
C ASN A 232 -14.71 -12.60 8.57
N ALA A 233 -14.24 -11.38 8.29
CA ALA A 233 -15.05 -10.36 7.63
C ALA A 233 -15.44 -10.75 6.20
N LEU A 234 -14.60 -11.54 5.53
CA LEU A 234 -14.82 -12.08 4.18
C LEU A 234 -14.45 -13.56 4.14
N ASN A 235 -15.09 -14.32 3.25
CA ASN A 235 -14.67 -15.69 2.98
C ASN A 235 -13.24 -15.72 2.41
N GLY A 236 -12.48 -16.79 2.61
CA GLY A 236 -11.10 -16.90 2.11
C GLY A 236 -10.06 -15.95 2.76
N LEU A 237 -10.45 -14.93 3.54
CA LEU A 237 -9.51 -13.96 4.11
C LEU A 237 -8.47 -14.59 5.06
N ARG A 238 -8.87 -15.65 5.79
CA ARG A 238 -7.92 -16.48 6.56
C ARG A 238 -6.91 -17.20 5.69
N ASP A 239 -7.32 -17.65 4.51
CA ASP A 239 -6.43 -18.37 3.60
C ASP A 239 -5.48 -17.39 2.91
N ILE A 240 -5.93 -16.17 2.61
CA ILE A 240 -5.07 -15.05 2.20
C ILE A 240 -4.02 -14.74 3.28
N TRP A 241 -4.43 -14.65 4.55
CA TRP A 241 -3.49 -14.42 5.66
C TRP A 241 -2.42 -15.51 5.77
N LYS A 242 -2.80 -16.78 5.57
CA LYS A 242 -1.85 -17.91 5.54
C LYS A 242 -0.96 -17.89 4.31
N GLU A 243 -1.48 -17.49 3.16
CA GLU A 243 -0.72 -17.42 1.91
C GLU A 243 0.35 -16.32 1.99
N LEU A 244 -0.02 -15.16 2.54
CA LEU A 244 0.90 -14.05 2.79
C LEU A 244 1.98 -14.43 3.81
N ASP A 245 1.59 -15.12 4.89
CA ASP A 245 2.46 -15.59 5.98
C ASP A 245 3.48 -14.53 6.42
N ILE A 246 2.98 -13.39 6.90
CA ILE A 246 3.80 -12.23 7.29
C ILE A 246 4.90 -12.63 8.29
N LYS A 247 4.59 -13.56 9.22
CA LYS A 247 5.55 -14.05 10.21
C LYS A 247 6.78 -14.70 9.57
N ASN A 248 6.59 -15.34 8.42
CA ASN A 248 7.66 -15.97 7.65
C ASN A 248 7.87 -15.26 6.30
N ILE A 249 7.67 -13.93 6.25
CA ILE A 249 7.82 -13.15 5.01
C ILE A 249 9.26 -13.23 4.45
N LYS A 250 10.25 -13.48 5.31
CA LYS A 250 11.65 -13.73 4.93
C LYS A 250 11.85 -14.92 3.98
N ARG A 251 10.84 -15.79 3.79
CA ARG A 251 10.87 -16.86 2.80
C ARG A 251 10.88 -16.32 1.35
N LEU A 252 10.39 -15.09 1.15
CA LEU A 252 10.33 -14.44 -0.16
C LEU A 252 11.69 -13.79 -0.45
N ASN A 253 12.45 -14.37 -1.36
CA ASN A 253 13.82 -13.94 -1.66
C ASN A 253 13.90 -13.05 -2.91
N SER A 254 12.83 -12.99 -3.70
CA SER A 254 12.78 -12.29 -4.98
C SER A 254 11.42 -11.65 -5.23
N SER A 255 11.34 -10.72 -6.19
CA SER A 255 10.06 -10.20 -6.68
C SER A 255 9.21 -11.28 -7.36
N GLU A 256 9.83 -12.34 -7.90
CA GLU A 256 9.11 -13.51 -8.44
C GLU A 256 8.42 -14.31 -7.32
N ASP A 257 9.08 -14.51 -6.18
CA ASP A 257 8.44 -15.15 -5.01
C ASP A 257 7.24 -14.32 -4.51
N ALA A 258 7.41 -12.99 -4.43
CA ALA A 258 6.32 -12.08 -4.06
C ALA A 258 5.16 -12.11 -5.07
N PHE A 259 5.48 -12.20 -6.36
CA PHE A 259 4.51 -12.33 -7.44
C PHE A 259 3.72 -13.63 -7.35
N ASN A 260 4.36 -14.76 -7.08
CA ASN A 260 3.68 -16.04 -6.93
C ASN A 260 2.68 -16.00 -5.76
N VAL A 261 3.06 -15.40 -4.62
CA VAL A 261 2.14 -15.18 -3.49
C VAL A 261 0.98 -14.27 -3.89
N ALA A 262 1.23 -13.17 -4.61
CA ALA A 262 0.19 -12.26 -5.08
C ALA A 262 -0.82 -12.95 -6.02
N LEU A 263 -0.33 -13.80 -6.93
CA LEU A 263 -1.18 -14.62 -7.81
C LEU A 263 -2.04 -15.61 -7.02
N ASN A 264 -1.48 -16.26 -5.99
CA ASN A 264 -2.23 -17.18 -5.13
C ASN A 264 -3.32 -16.44 -4.35
N ILE A 265 -3.00 -15.28 -3.78
CA ILE A 265 -3.98 -14.41 -3.11
C ILE A 265 -5.09 -14.02 -4.09
N PHE A 266 -4.74 -13.60 -5.31
CA PHE A 266 -5.72 -13.25 -6.34
C PHE A 266 -6.68 -14.41 -6.66
N VAL A 267 -6.17 -15.64 -6.74
CA VAL A 267 -7.01 -16.84 -6.94
C VAL A 267 -7.96 -17.07 -5.77
N VAL A 268 -7.50 -16.90 -4.53
CA VAL A 268 -8.37 -17.02 -3.35
C VAL A 268 -9.48 -15.96 -3.40
N VAL A 269 -9.15 -14.71 -3.74
CA VAL A 269 -10.15 -13.64 -3.91
C VAL A 269 -11.19 -14.01 -4.97
N LEU A 270 -10.75 -14.36 -6.19
CA LEU A 270 -11.68 -14.71 -7.27
C LEU A 270 -12.53 -15.94 -6.95
N SER A 271 -12.03 -16.89 -6.16
CA SER A 271 -12.80 -18.08 -5.77
C SER A 271 -13.99 -17.76 -4.87
N ASN A 272 -14.00 -16.60 -4.22
CA ASN A 272 -15.07 -16.17 -3.31
C ASN A 272 -15.96 -15.06 -3.92
N ILE A 273 -15.52 -14.39 -4.99
CA ILE A 273 -16.36 -13.46 -5.75
C ILE A 273 -17.30 -14.24 -6.69
N PRO A 274 -18.60 -13.91 -6.76
CA PRO A 274 -19.54 -14.56 -7.68
C PRO A 274 -19.12 -14.42 -9.15
N ASP A 275 -19.41 -15.44 -9.96
CA ASP A 275 -19.19 -15.38 -11.41
C ASP A 275 -20.07 -14.32 -12.06
N GLY A 276 -19.54 -13.70 -13.12
CA GLY A 276 -20.29 -12.77 -13.95
C GLY A 276 -21.36 -13.46 -14.80
N THR A 277 -22.23 -12.67 -15.40
CA THR A 277 -23.24 -13.15 -16.36
C THR A 277 -22.66 -13.14 -17.76
N GLU A 278 -22.64 -14.29 -18.41
CA GLU A 278 -22.17 -14.43 -19.79
C GLU A 278 -23.06 -13.66 -20.78
N LYS A 279 -22.41 -12.89 -21.67
CA LYS A 279 -23.02 -12.18 -22.78
C LYS A 279 -22.32 -12.55 -24.07
N ILE A 280 -23.12 -12.92 -25.07
CA ILE A 280 -22.65 -13.25 -26.40
C ILE A 280 -23.08 -12.11 -27.33
N ASP A 281 -22.11 -11.49 -27.99
CA ASP A 281 -22.40 -10.56 -29.08
C ASP A 281 -22.95 -11.34 -30.28
N GLU A 282 -24.20 -11.04 -30.68
CA GLU A 282 -24.88 -11.76 -31.75
C GLU A 282 -24.24 -11.53 -33.14
N GLU A 283 -23.49 -10.44 -33.33
CA GLU A 283 -22.85 -10.09 -34.59
C GLU A 283 -21.43 -10.64 -34.70
N THR A 284 -20.64 -10.59 -33.62
CA THR A 284 -19.22 -11.02 -33.62
C THR A 284 -19.01 -12.42 -33.06
N GLY A 285 -19.97 -12.94 -32.28
CA GLY A 285 -19.82 -14.18 -31.51
C GLY A 285 -18.87 -14.07 -30.33
N GLU A 286 -18.45 -12.86 -29.95
CA GLU A 286 -17.56 -12.60 -28.83
C GLU A 286 -18.28 -12.85 -27.49
N VAL A 287 -17.62 -13.59 -26.60
CA VAL A 287 -18.12 -13.90 -25.26
C VAL A 287 -17.51 -12.91 -24.27
N THR A 288 -18.36 -12.19 -23.56
CA THR A 288 -17.99 -11.26 -22.48
C THR A 288 -18.76 -11.62 -21.21
N TYR A 289 -18.34 -11.11 -20.06
CA TYR A 289 -19.05 -11.32 -18.80
C TYR A 289 -19.37 -9.98 -18.16
N GLU A 290 -20.61 -9.82 -17.70
CA GLU A 290 -21.01 -8.71 -16.84
C GLU A 290 -20.85 -9.06 -15.37
N ARG A 291 -20.41 -8.09 -14.56
CA ARG A 291 -20.17 -8.34 -13.13
C ARG A 291 -21.46 -8.67 -12.39
N ALA A 292 -21.34 -9.60 -11.44
CA ALA A 292 -22.45 -9.99 -10.57
C ALA A 292 -22.88 -8.88 -9.60
N ASP A 293 -21.98 -7.98 -9.23
CA ASP A 293 -22.25 -6.87 -8.31
C ASP A 293 -22.98 -5.68 -8.98
N GLY A 294 -23.19 -5.75 -10.31
CA GLY A 294 -23.86 -4.71 -11.09
C GLY A 294 -23.14 -3.37 -11.10
N LYS A 295 -21.90 -3.30 -10.59
CA LYS A 295 -21.06 -2.11 -10.68
C LYS A 295 -20.38 -2.14 -12.05
N GLU A 296 -20.74 -1.21 -12.94
CA GLU A 296 -19.91 -0.92 -14.11
C GLU A 296 -18.50 -0.54 -13.64
N SER A 297 -17.49 -0.76 -14.50
CA SER A 297 -16.09 -0.39 -14.29
C SER A 297 -15.95 1.02 -13.70
N SER A 298 -16.00 1.13 -12.38
CA SER A 298 -15.62 2.32 -11.66
C SER A 298 -14.11 2.31 -11.61
N GLU A 299 -13.46 3.32 -12.20
CA GLU A 299 -12.13 3.72 -11.75
C GLU A 299 -12.22 3.81 -10.22
N MET A 300 -11.63 2.83 -9.52
CA MET A 300 -11.74 2.71 -8.08
C MET A 300 -11.03 3.92 -7.46
N GLY A 301 -11.83 4.91 -7.10
CA GLY A 301 -11.43 6.15 -6.44
C GLY A 301 -11.87 6.09 -4.99
N GLU A 302 -10.88 6.10 -4.10
CA GLU A 302 -11.00 5.87 -2.66
C GLU A 302 -11.84 6.92 -1.91
N GLY A 303 -12.51 6.46 -0.84
CA GLY A 303 -13.32 7.27 0.06
C GLY A 303 -13.22 6.83 1.53
N GLU A 304 -13.07 7.81 2.42
CA GLU A 304 -12.92 7.72 3.89
C GLU A 304 -14.25 7.93 4.67
N GLY A 305 -14.44 7.26 5.84
CA GLY A 305 -15.50 7.58 6.81
C GLY A 305 -15.40 7.08 8.29
N SER A 306 -14.99 7.97 9.20
CA SER A 306 -14.83 7.87 10.68
C SER A 306 -16.05 7.42 11.55
N GLY A 307 -15.89 6.46 12.49
CA GLY A 307 -16.90 5.87 13.44
C GLY A 307 -16.85 6.16 14.96
N GLY A 308 -16.55 5.18 15.85
CA GLY A 308 -16.12 5.41 17.26
C GLY A 308 -16.51 4.34 18.31
N SER A 309 -15.53 3.97 19.15
CA SER A 309 -15.58 3.50 20.56
C SER A 309 -16.38 2.24 20.94
N ASN A 310 -15.70 1.12 21.25
CA ASN A 310 -15.31 0.68 22.61
C ASN A 310 -15.00 -0.83 22.66
N ASP A 311 -13.95 -1.15 23.42
CA ASP A 311 -13.63 -2.42 24.10
C ASP A 311 -14.18 -3.73 23.54
N SER A 312 -13.33 -4.44 22.80
CA SER A 312 -13.26 -5.90 22.80
C SER A 312 -11.92 -6.34 22.21
N GLU A 313 -11.32 -7.36 22.82
CA GLU A 313 -9.90 -7.71 22.77
C GLU A 313 -9.28 -7.78 21.37
N THR A 314 -8.27 -6.93 21.17
CA THR A 314 -7.45 -6.74 19.97
C THR A 314 -6.02 -7.22 20.24
N LEU A 315 -5.30 -7.65 19.20
CA LEU A 315 -3.83 -7.71 19.28
C LEU A 315 -3.29 -6.30 19.54
N SER A 316 -2.62 -6.09 20.66
CA SER A 316 -2.04 -4.82 21.08
C SER A 316 -0.84 -4.42 20.22
N ASP A 317 -0.48 -3.13 20.21
CA ASP A 317 0.69 -2.62 19.50
C ASP A 317 1.99 -3.33 19.98
N GLU A 318 2.00 -3.87 21.19
CA GLU A 318 3.08 -4.70 21.73
C GLU A 318 3.03 -6.15 21.23
N GLU A 319 1.87 -6.71 20.88
CA GLU A 319 1.80 -8.05 20.26
C GLU A 319 2.17 -8.01 18.78
N PHE A 320 1.95 -6.88 18.09
CA PHE A 320 2.52 -6.64 16.76
C PHE A 320 4.02 -6.41 16.83
N LYS A 321 4.50 -5.72 17.88
CA LYS A 321 5.93 -5.54 18.13
C LYS A 321 6.61 -6.85 18.53
N ASP A 322 5.98 -7.68 19.36
CA ASP A 322 6.43 -9.04 19.67
C ASP A 322 6.38 -9.95 18.44
N LEU A 323 5.45 -9.71 17.50
CA LEU A 323 5.48 -10.37 16.20
C LEU A 323 6.72 -9.98 15.40
N LEU A 324 7.03 -8.68 15.36
CA LEU A 324 8.22 -8.13 14.70
C LEU A 324 9.52 -8.57 15.40
N ASP A 325 9.50 -8.72 16.72
CA ASP A 325 10.62 -9.16 17.54
C ASP A 325 10.74 -10.71 17.55
N SER A 326 9.67 -11.46 17.28
CA SER A 326 9.72 -12.93 17.10
C SER A 326 10.39 -13.34 15.78
N VAL A 327 10.43 -12.44 14.79
CA VAL A 327 11.26 -12.58 13.59
C VAL A 327 12.75 -12.33 13.91
N GLU A 328 13.04 -11.64 15.02
CA GLU A 328 14.37 -11.30 15.54
C GLU A 328 15.11 -12.51 16.16
N ASN A 329 14.39 -13.57 16.58
CA ASN A 329 14.98 -14.79 17.14
C ASN A 329 14.23 -16.08 16.71
N PRO A 330 14.63 -16.76 15.62
CA PRO A 330 14.28 -18.16 15.43
C PRO A 330 15.12 -18.95 16.42
N GLU A 331 14.64 -19.20 17.64
CA GLU A 331 15.46 -19.84 18.66
C GLU A 331 16.11 -21.12 18.14
N MET A 332 17.42 -21.22 18.41
CA MET A 332 18.19 -22.44 18.33
C MET A 332 17.44 -23.54 19.10
N ASP A 333 16.82 -24.45 18.36
CA ASP A 333 16.49 -25.78 18.84
C ASP A 333 17.80 -26.51 19.13
N SER A 334 18.38 -26.22 20.30
CA SER A 334 19.31 -27.12 20.95
C SER A 334 18.50 -27.97 21.92
N GLY A 335 17.89 -29.01 21.37
CA GLY A 335 17.48 -30.16 22.16
C GLY A 335 18.67 -30.62 23.00
N ASN A 336 18.61 -30.38 24.30
CA ASN A 336 19.45 -31.10 25.24
C ASN A 336 18.58 -31.83 26.25
N SER A 337 18.52 -33.13 26.02
CA SER A 337 17.87 -34.12 26.83
C SER A 337 18.39 -34.06 28.28
N ALA A 338 17.46 -34.30 29.19
CA ALA A 338 17.72 -34.57 30.58
C ALA A 338 18.89 -35.56 30.78
N SER A 339 19.84 -35.21 31.64
CA SER A 339 20.62 -36.17 32.40
C SER A 339 20.95 -35.56 33.76
N GLY A 340 20.44 -36.21 34.80
CA GLY A 340 20.55 -35.76 36.18
C GLY A 340 21.95 -35.93 36.76
N GLY A 341 22.26 -35.10 37.75
CA GLY A 341 23.42 -35.23 38.61
C GLY A 341 23.12 -34.65 39.98
N LYS A 342 22.79 -35.52 40.94
CA LYS A 342 22.76 -35.22 42.37
C LYS A 342 24.11 -34.62 42.79
N SER A 343 24.09 -33.46 43.44
CA SER A 343 25.21 -33.04 44.30
C SER A 343 24.96 -33.52 45.72
N ILE A 344 25.96 -34.24 46.24
CA ILE A 344 26.15 -34.60 47.63
C ILE A 344 26.98 -33.49 48.28
N ASP A 345 26.59 -33.10 49.50
CA ASP A 345 27.27 -32.14 50.37
C ASP A 345 28.74 -32.49 50.64
N VAL A 346 29.61 -31.47 50.64
CA VAL A 346 30.56 -31.13 51.73
C VAL A 346 30.74 -29.62 51.77
#